data_AF-A0A9D1CRS1-F1
#
_entry.id   AF-A0A9D1CRS1-F1
#
_cell.length_a   1.000
_cell.length_b   1.000
_cell.length_c   1.000
_cell.angle_alpha   90.00
_cell.angle_beta   90.00
_cell.angle_gamma   90.00
#
_symmetry.space_group_name_H-M   'P 1'
#
loop_
_entity.id
_entity.type
_entity.pdbx_description
1 polymer ?
#
loop_
_entity_poly.entity_id
_entity_poly.type
_entity_poly.pdbx_seq_one_letter_code
_entity_poly.pdbx_strand_id
1 'polypeptide(L)'
;MKRRQRYRRLALTVLVLALLARGSPAHAQDAQIDTFFIQDWLDACQQSGYRAQSSDEKLVAMALEGSFLGLDMTDAMNLQVLAAVHPLLLAVPSGTISHVAAQAGVEEGIAFHAYHVSLSQTFRAEAALMPASDERVADMRALLAPFLTPENTEADLLRGLLAPGMTSQVAQALSLPEEFTAFIMLDETWWDGYWQDDAGYYASSQGG
;
A
#
# COMPACT_ATOMS: atom_id res chain seq x y z
N MET A 1 50.28 -2.03 -5.97
CA MET A 1 48.83 -1.70 -6.03
C MET A 1 47.92 -2.54 -5.11
N LYS A 2 48.25 -3.79 -4.72
CA LYS A 2 47.35 -4.64 -3.89
C LYS A 2 47.22 -4.25 -2.39
N ARG A 3 48.14 -3.45 -1.81
CA ARG A 3 48.04 -3.02 -0.40
C ARG A 3 46.99 -1.91 -0.17
N ARG A 4 46.85 -0.94 -1.09
CA ARG A 4 45.88 0.17 -0.97
C ARG A 4 44.42 -0.29 -0.95
N GLN A 5 44.11 -1.42 -1.60
CA GLN A 5 42.76 -1.99 -1.67
C GLN A 5 42.35 -2.71 -0.37
N ARG A 6 43.33 -3.25 0.38
CA ARG A 6 43.09 -3.86 1.70
C ARG A 6 42.86 -2.79 2.78
N TYR A 7 43.61 -1.69 2.74
CA TYR A 7 43.38 -0.55 3.66
C TYR A 7 42.02 0.13 3.42
N ARG A 8 41.54 0.20 2.17
CA ARG A 8 40.18 0.70 1.86
C ARG A 8 39.07 -0.19 2.40
N ARG A 9 39.23 -1.53 2.34
CA ARG A 9 38.25 -2.47 2.91
C ARG A 9 38.23 -2.41 4.43
N LEU A 10 39.39 -2.35 5.08
CA LEU A 10 39.50 -2.17 6.53
C LEU A 10 38.93 -0.82 7.00
N ALA A 11 39.18 0.27 6.28
CA ALA A 11 38.58 1.57 6.57
C ALA A 11 37.05 1.56 6.40
N LEU A 12 36.51 0.82 5.42
CA LEU A 12 35.07 0.64 5.22
C LEU A 12 34.44 -0.17 6.35
N THR A 13 35.08 -1.26 6.80
CA THR A 13 34.56 -2.07 7.92
C THR A 13 34.59 -1.31 9.24
N VAL A 14 35.62 -0.48 9.48
CA VAL A 14 35.71 0.39 10.66
C VAL A 14 34.67 1.53 10.58
N LEU A 15 34.37 2.05 9.39
CA LEU A 15 33.31 3.05 9.19
C LEU A 15 31.91 2.45 9.41
N VAL A 16 31.67 1.21 8.95
CA VAL A 16 30.43 0.45 9.20
C VAL A 16 30.23 0.18 10.70
N LEU A 17 31.29 -0.18 11.43
CA LEU A 17 31.23 -0.35 12.89
C LEU A 17 31.06 0.98 13.65
N ALA A 18 31.62 2.09 13.13
CA ALA A 18 31.43 3.42 13.72
C ALA A 18 30.02 4.00 13.45
N LEU A 19 29.36 3.57 12.36
CA LEU A 19 27.97 3.91 12.04
C LEU A 19 26.97 3.09 12.86
N LEU A 20 27.29 1.82 13.18
CA LEU A 20 26.52 0.98 14.11
C LEU A 20 26.55 1.48 15.56
N ALA A 21 27.49 2.36 15.91
CA ALA A 21 27.64 2.91 17.26
C ALA A 21 26.96 4.27 17.48
N ARG A 22 26.33 4.85 16.45
CA ARG A 22 25.54 6.08 16.59
C ARG A 22 24.09 5.71 16.84
N GLY A 23 23.69 5.89 18.10
CA GLY A 23 22.38 5.57 18.63
C GLY A 23 21.24 6.10 17.77
N SER A 24 20.20 5.28 17.74
CA SER A 24 18.94 5.49 17.06
C SER A 24 18.33 6.85 17.37
N PRO A 25 17.88 7.62 16.37
CA PRO A 25 16.66 8.38 16.51
C PRO A 25 15.48 7.45 16.22
N ALA A 26 14.52 7.46 17.15
CA ALA A 26 13.16 6.94 17.09
C ALA A 26 12.83 5.95 15.95
N HIS A 27 12.62 4.70 16.33
CA HIS A 27 11.73 3.82 15.57
C HIS A 27 10.39 4.53 15.40
N ALA A 28 10.08 5.00 14.20
CA ALA A 28 8.70 4.93 13.76
C ALA A 28 8.38 3.44 13.78
N GLN A 29 7.46 3.02 14.65
CA GLN A 29 6.82 1.72 14.46
C GLN A 29 6.23 1.79 13.06
N ASP A 30 6.72 0.95 12.14
CA ASP A 30 6.02 0.67 10.90
C ASP A 30 4.58 0.35 11.32
N ALA A 31 3.64 1.20 10.90
CA ALA A 31 2.24 0.96 11.16
C ALA A 31 1.93 -0.45 10.65
N GLN A 32 1.66 -1.35 11.58
CA GLN A 32 1.43 -2.75 11.28
C GLN A 32 0.05 -2.81 10.63
N ILE A 33 0.04 -2.74 9.30
CA ILE A 33 -1.14 -3.07 8.50
C ILE A 33 -1.71 -4.37 9.06
N ASP A 34 -2.96 -4.31 9.51
CA ASP A 34 -3.49 -5.34 10.39
C ASP A 34 -3.48 -6.70 9.69
N THR A 35 -2.67 -7.62 10.20
CA THR A 35 -2.49 -8.98 9.69
C THR A 35 -3.76 -9.83 9.72
N PHE A 36 -4.84 -9.36 10.37
CA PHE A 36 -6.10 -10.06 10.49
C PHE A 36 -6.74 -10.45 9.14
N PHE A 37 -6.89 -9.50 8.21
CA PHE A 37 -7.50 -9.79 6.90
C PHE A 37 -6.65 -10.76 6.07
N ILE A 38 -5.32 -10.68 6.20
CA ILE A 38 -4.36 -11.57 5.54
C ILE A 38 -4.54 -12.98 6.11
N GLN A 39 -4.69 -13.09 7.44
CA GLN A 39 -4.84 -14.38 8.10
C GLN A 39 -6.16 -15.06 7.72
N ASP A 40 -7.27 -14.33 7.69
CA ASP A 40 -8.57 -14.89 7.27
C ASP A 40 -8.54 -15.34 5.79
N TRP A 41 -7.89 -14.55 4.93
CA TRP A 41 -7.60 -14.94 3.55
C TRP A 41 -6.78 -16.24 3.44
N LEU A 42 -5.69 -16.35 4.21
CA LEU A 42 -4.80 -17.51 4.19
C LEU A 42 -5.54 -18.78 4.66
N ASP A 43 -6.33 -18.66 5.72
CA ASP A 43 -7.13 -19.77 6.25
C ASP A 43 -8.17 -20.24 5.22
N ALA A 44 -8.85 -19.31 4.55
CA ALA A 44 -9.81 -19.62 3.49
C ALA A 44 -9.14 -20.27 2.27
N CYS A 45 -7.97 -19.78 1.85
CA CYS A 45 -7.19 -20.39 0.77
C CYS A 45 -6.77 -21.82 1.10
N GLN A 46 -6.35 -22.07 2.34
CA GLN A 46 -5.99 -23.40 2.80
C GLN A 46 -7.20 -24.35 2.78
N GLN A 47 -8.36 -23.89 3.22
CA GLN A 47 -9.59 -24.68 3.28
C GLN A 47 -10.18 -24.97 1.89
N SER A 48 -10.18 -23.98 1.00
CA SER A 48 -10.70 -24.10 -0.37
C SER A 48 -9.74 -24.81 -1.32
N GLY A 49 -8.43 -24.83 -1.00
CA GLY A 49 -7.39 -25.32 -1.90
C GLY A 49 -7.21 -24.42 -3.12
N TYR A 50 -7.47 -23.12 -2.98
CA TYR A 50 -7.42 -22.14 -4.06
C TYR A 50 -6.10 -22.19 -4.87
N ARG A 51 -6.23 -22.03 -6.19
CA ARG A 51 -5.12 -22.02 -7.14
C ARG A 51 -5.38 -20.98 -8.24
N ALA A 52 -4.59 -19.91 -8.24
CA ALA A 52 -4.63 -18.89 -9.29
C ALA A 52 -4.33 -19.48 -10.68
N GLN A 53 -5.19 -19.16 -11.64
CA GLN A 53 -5.15 -19.64 -13.03
C GLN A 53 -4.56 -18.61 -14.00
N SER A 54 -4.59 -17.33 -13.64
CA SER A 54 -4.08 -16.22 -14.44
C SER A 54 -2.98 -15.43 -13.73
N SER A 55 -2.27 -14.55 -14.47
CA SER A 55 -1.30 -13.63 -13.87
C SER A 55 -1.97 -12.61 -12.95
N ASP A 56 -3.16 -12.15 -13.31
CA ASP A 56 -3.92 -11.17 -12.52
C ASP A 56 -4.40 -11.80 -11.21
N GLU A 57 -4.92 -13.03 -11.27
CA GLU A 57 -5.27 -13.80 -10.06
C GLU A 57 -4.07 -14.06 -9.15
N LYS A 58 -2.86 -14.24 -9.71
CA LYS A 58 -1.63 -14.37 -8.92
C LYS A 58 -1.24 -13.06 -8.26
N LEU A 59 -1.38 -11.94 -8.96
CA LEU A 59 -1.10 -10.61 -8.41
C LEU A 59 -2.06 -10.30 -7.26
N VAL A 60 -3.36 -10.57 -7.44
CA VAL A 60 -4.35 -10.48 -6.39
C VAL A 60 -3.97 -11.41 -5.24
N ALA A 61 -3.75 -12.70 -5.49
CA ALA A 61 -3.37 -13.64 -4.42
C ALA A 61 -2.14 -13.19 -3.62
N MET A 62 -1.08 -12.71 -4.27
CA MET A 62 0.11 -12.18 -3.59
C MET A 62 -0.21 -10.95 -2.73
N ALA A 63 -1.07 -10.05 -3.20
CA ALA A 63 -1.54 -8.90 -2.43
C ALA A 63 -2.32 -9.34 -1.19
N LEU A 64 -3.23 -10.31 -1.37
CA LEU A 64 -4.05 -10.87 -0.29
C LEU A 64 -3.22 -11.65 0.74
N GLU A 65 -2.14 -12.30 0.31
CA GLU A 65 -1.15 -12.96 1.18
C GLU A 65 -0.21 -11.97 1.90
N GLY A 66 -0.35 -10.67 1.63
CA GLY A 66 0.44 -9.62 2.29
C GLY A 66 1.86 -9.45 1.75
N SER A 67 2.14 -9.96 0.55
CA SER A 67 3.49 -9.93 -0.05
C SER A 67 4.07 -8.52 -0.22
N PHE A 68 3.23 -7.49 -0.14
CA PHE A 68 3.59 -6.09 -0.36
C PHE A 68 3.54 -5.22 0.91
N LEU A 69 3.22 -5.81 2.07
CA LEU A 69 2.81 -5.07 3.28
C LEU A 69 3.88 -4.99 4.37
N GLY A 70 4.90 -5.85 4.33
CA GLY A 70 5.96 -5.94 5.36
C GLY A 70 7.34 -5.46 4.90
N LEU A 71 7.41 -4.69 3.80
CA LEU A 71 8.67 -4.24 3.24
C LEU A 71 9.06 -2.87 3.80
N ASP A 72 10.28 -2.77 4.33
CA ASP A 72 10.86 -1.51 4.79
C ASP A 72 10.94 -0.51 3.63
N MET A 73 10.15 0.56 3.73
CA MET A 73 10.04 1.63 2.73
C MET A 73 11.26 2.57 2.72
N THR A 74 12.21 2.41 3.65
CA THR A 74 13.50 3.10 3.63
C THR A 74 14.58 2.32 2.87
N ASP A 75 14.35 1.02 2.62
CA ASP A 75 15.24 0.20 1.81
C ASP A 75 15.01 0.45 0.31
N ALA A 76 16.09 0.83 -0.38
CA ALA A 76 16.02 1.20 -1.79
C ALA A 76 15.65 0.03 -2.72
N MET A 77 15.99 -1.22 -2.36
CA MET A 77 15.62 -2.40 -3.15
C MET A 77 14.13 -2.69 -2.99
N ASN A 78 13.61 -2.64 -1.77
CA ASN A 78 12.18 -2.80 -1.49
C ASN A 78 11.33 -1.77 -2.23
N LEU A 79 11.73 -0.50 -2.19
CA LEU A 79 11.07 0.56 -2.95
C LEU A 79 11.04 0.27 -4.45
N GLN A 80 12.16 -0.20 -5.03
CA GLN A 80 12.23 -0.52 -6.46
C GLN A 80 11.31 -1.67 -6.84
N VAL A 81 11.23 -2.71 -6.01
CA VAL A 81 10.33 -3.85 -6.25
C VAL A 81 8.88 -3.41 -6.18
N LEU A 82 8.48 -2.71 -5.10
CA LEU A 82 7.12 -2.24 -4.91
C LEU A 82 6.67 -1.26 -6.02
N ALA A 83 7.52 -0.31 -6.38
CA ALA A 83 7.25 0.63 -7.48
C ALA A 83 7.09 -0.08 -8.83
N ALA A 84 7.88 -1.14 -9.09
CA ALA A 84 7.77 -1.92 -10.32
C ALA A 84 6.49 -2.77 -10.37
N VAL A 85 5.96 -3.19 -9.22
CA VAL A 85 4.71 -3.95 -9.11
C VAL A 85 3.48 -3.04 -9.22
N HIS A 86 3.57 -1.79 -8.79
CA HIS A 86 2.46 -0.84 -8.80
C HIS A 86 1.63 -0.82 -10.12
N PRO A 87 2.22 -0.62 -11.31
CA PRO A 87 1.45 -0.60 -12.56
C PRO A 87 0.80 -1.94 -12.90
N LEU A 88 1.33 -3.05 -12.39
CA LEU A 88 0.75 -4.39 -12.60
C LEU A 88 -0.51 -4.57 -11.76
N LEU A 89 -0.48 -4.15 -10.50
CA LEU A 89 -1.68 -4.13 -9.65
C LEU A 89 -2.72 -3.16 -10.23
N LEU A 90 -2.31 -1.95 -10.63
CA LEU A 90 -3.24 -0.98 -11.20
C LEU A 90 -3.99 -1.49 -12.45
N ALA A 91 -3.37 -2.39 -13.21
CA ALA A 91 -3.92 -2.96 -14.44
C ALA A 91 -4.82 -4.20 -14.20
N VAL A 92 -4.93 -4.71 -12.97
CA VAL A 92 -5.80 -5.85 -12.65
C VAL A 92 -7.25 -5.49 -12.97
N PRO A 93 -7.98 -6.31 -13.75
CA PRO A 93 -9.39 -6.07 -14.04
C PRO A 93 -10.23 -6.06 -12.76
N SER A 94 -11.19 -5.12 -12.65
CA SER A 94 -11.99 -4.89 -11.44
C SER A 94 -12.74 -6.14 -10.94
N GLY A 95 -13.17 -7.03 -11.83
CA GLY A 95 -13.83 -8.29 -11.45
C GLY A 95 -12.91 -9.39 -10.91
N THR A 96 -11.59 -9.23 -11.00
CA THR A 96 -10.63 -10.26 -10.58
C THR A 96 -10.64 -10.45 -9.07
N ILE A 97 -10.77 -9.37 -8.29
CA ILE A 97 -10.79 -9.43 -6.83
C ILE A 97 -11.99 -10.27 -6.35
N SER A 98 -13.20 -9.92 -6.81
CA SER A 98 -14.43 -10.64 -6.47
C SER A 98 -14.39 -12.10 -6.94
N HIS A 99 -13.79 -12.36 -8.11
CA HIS A 99 -13.62 -13.71 -8.63
C HIS A 99 -12.71 -14.55 -7.72
N VAL A 100 -11.56 -14.01 -7.33
CA VAL A 100 -10.58 -14.66 -6.45
C VAL A 100 -11.19 -14.91 -5.06
N ALA A 101 -11.89 -13.93 -4.50
CA ALA A 101 -12.59 -14.06 -3.23
C ALA A 101 -13.62 -15.20 -3.27
N ALA A 102 -14.47 -15.23 -4.31
CA ALA A 102 -15.48 -16.27 -4.48
C ALA A 102 -14.88 -17.67 -4.63
N GLN A 103 -13.76 -17.81 -5.34
CA GLN A 103 -13.08 -19.10 -5.48
C GLN A 103 -12.42 -19.58 -4.19
N ALA A 104 -11.87 -18.66 -3.40
CA ALA A 104 -11.26 -18.98 -2.11
C ALA A 104 -12.30 -19.17 -0.98
N GLY A 105 -13.56 -18.79 -1.22
CA GLY A 105 -14.62 -18.83 -0.20
C GLY A 105 -14.46 -17.76 0.87
N VAL A 106 -13.82 -16.62 0.54
CA VAL A 106 -13.64 -15.48 1.44
C VAL A 106 -14.65 -14.38 1.13
N GLU A 107 -14.98 -13.57 2.13
CA GLU A 107 -15.82 -12.39 1.94
C GLU A 107 -15.16 -11.38 0.99
N GLU A 108 -15.92 -10.86 0.02
CA GLU A 108 -15.38 -9.94 -0.99
C GLU A 108 -14.75 -8.68 -0.37
N GLY A 109 -15.31 -8.15 0.72
CA GLY A 109 -14.76 -6.98 1.40
C GLY A 109 -13.36 -7.22 2.01
N ILE A 110 -13.08 -8.43 2.50
CA ILE A 110 -11.75 -8.82 3.02
C ILE A 110 -10.73 -8.80 1.89
N ALA A 111 -11.08 -9.42 0.75
CA ALA A 111 -10.21 -9.42 -0.42
C ALA A 111 -10.02 -8.00 -1.00
N PHE A 112 -11.10 -7.22 -1.06
CA PHE A 112 -11.07 -5.84 -1.53
C PHE A 112 -10.14 -4.98 -0.67
N HIS A 113 -10.27 -5.05 0.65
CA HIS A 113 -9.47 -4.26 1.58
C HIS A 113 -7.98 -4.62 1.47
N ALA A 114 -7.65 -5.91 1.58
CA ALA A 114 -6.27 -6.41 1.48
C ALA A 114 -5.57 -6.00 0.17
N TYR A 115 -6.32 -6.05 -0.93
CA TYR A 115 -5.85 -5.64 -2.24
C TYR A 115 -5.54 -4.12 -2.28
N HIS A 116 -6.46 -3.29 -1.81
CA HIS A 116 -6.28 -1.83 -1.87
C HIS A 116 -5.23 -1.32 -0.89
N VAL A 117 -5.04 -1.99 0.25
CA VAL A 117 -3.91 -1.72 1.16
C VAL A 117 -2.58 -2.07 0.48
N SER A 118 -2.51 -3.16 -0.29
CA SER A 118 -1.32 -3.47 -1.10
C SER A 118 -1.08 -2.44 -2.21
N LEU A 119 -2.16 -1.98 -2.86
CA LEU A 119 -2.09 -0.96 -3.89
C LEU A 119 -1.57 0.38 -3.32
N SER A 120 -1.97 0.75 -2.09
CA SER A 120 -1.46 1.96 -1.44
C SER A 120 0.03 1.87 -1.14
N GLN A 121 0.54 0.72 -0.67
CA GLN A 121 1.98 0.54 -0.42
C GLN A 121 2.80 0.64 -1.70
N THR A 122 2.35 -0.02 -2.77
CA THR A 122 3.05 0.05 -4.06
C THR A 122 2.98 1.45 -4.68
N PHE A 123 1.87 2.17 -4.50
CA PHE A 123 1.74 3.57 -4.95
C PHE A 123 2.67 4.51 -4.18
N ARG A 124 2.80 4.36 -2.85
CA ARG A 124 3.75 5.13 -2.04
C ARG A 124 5.18 4.92 -2.53
N ALA A 125 5.55 3.69 -2.87
CA ALA A 125 6.88 3.37 -3.38
C ALA A 125 7.12 3.99 -4.76
N GLU A 126 6.13 3.92 -5.66
CA GLU A 126 6.19 4.57 -6.97
C GLU A 126 6.37 6.09 -6.82
N ALA A 127 5.54 6.74 -6.00
CA ALA A 127 5.61 8.18 -5.79
C ALA A 127 6.95 8.64 -5.18
N ALA A 128 7.55 7.81 -4.32
CA ALA A 128 8.86 8.08 -3.72
C ALA A 128 10.02 7.99 -4.74
N LEU A 129 9.94 7.07 -5.70
CA LEU A 129 11.01 6.84 -6.69
C LEU A 129 10.83 7.63 -7.98
N MET A 130 9.59 7.95 -8.34
CA MET A 130 9.23 8.60 -9.59
C MET A 130 8.54 9.93 -9.30
N PRO A 131 9.30 11.02 -9.04
CA PRO A 131 8.71 12.32 -8.82
C PRO A 131 7.92 12.77 -10.05
N ALA A 132 6.82 13.48 -9.81
CA ALA A 132 6.00 14.01 -10.89
C ALA A 132 6.81 15.03 -11.70
N SER A 133 6.71 14.93 -13.03
CA SER A 133 7.31 15.91 -13.95
C SER A 133 6.38 17.10 -14.22
N ASP A 134 5.10 16.94 -13.91
CA ASP A 134 4.05 17.95 -14.03
C ASP A 134 3.66 18.47 -12.64
N GLU A 135 3.58 19.79 -12.48
CA GLU A 135 3.30 20.44 -11.20
C GLU A 135 1.92 20.08 -10.65
N ARG A 136 0.89 19.97 -11.50
CA ARG A 136 -0.45 19.54 -11.06
C ARG A 136 -0.44 18.10 -10.57
N VAL A 137 0.31 17.22 -11.23
CA VAL A 137 0.46 15.82 -10.76
C VAL A 137 1.23 15.77 -9.44
N ALA A 138 2.25 16.63 -9.27
CA ALA A 138 2.97 16.78 -8.02
C ALA A 138 2.04 17.25 -6.88
N ASP A 139 1.21 18.25 -7.15
CA ASP A 139 0.22 18.78 -6.19
C ASP A 139 -0.80 17.73 -5.79
N MET A 140 -1.32 16.94 -6.75
CA MET A 140 -2.28 15.87 -6.48
C MET A 140 -1.66 14.72 -5.67
N ARG A 141 -0.38 14.38 -5.91
CA ARG A 141 0.35 13.42 -5.09
C ARG A 141 0.61 13.94 -3.68
N ALA A 142 0.94 15.24 -3.56
CA ALA A 142 1.11 15.88 -2.26
C ALA A 142 -0.20 15.91 -1.47
N LEU A 143 -1.33 16.18 -2.13
CA LEU A 143 -2.67 16.09 -1.53
C LEU A 143 -2.98 14.67 -1.03
N LEU A 144 -2.57 13.64 -1.77
CA LEU A 144 -2.84 12.25 -1.43
C LEU A 144 -1.91 11.67 -0.35
N ALA A 145 -0.72 12.25 -0.18
CA ALA A 145 0.32 11.73 0.71
C ALA A 145 -0.13 11.58 2.19
N PRO A 146 -0.89 12.53 2.78
CA PRO A 146 -1.41 12.36 4.13
C PRO A 146 -2.31 11.12 4.25
N PHE A 147 -3.21 10.89 3.29
CA PHE A 147 -4.16 9.77 3.28
C PHE A 147 -3.49 8.41 3.13
N LEU A 148 -2.32 8.36 2.48
CA LEU A 148 -1.53 7.13 2.29
C LEU A 148 -0.67 6.76 3.49
N THR A 149 -0.67 7.59 4.54
CA THR A 149 0.08 7.32 5.75
C THR A 149 -0.89 6.82 6.82
N PRO A 150 -0.74 5.58 7.31
CA PRO A 150 -1.57 5.07 8.41
C PRO A 150 -1.48 5.98 9.64
N GLU A 151 -2.57 6.07 10.41
CA GLU A 151 -2.65 6.88 11.65
C GLU A 151 -2.33 8.38 11.45
N ASN A 152 -2.51 8.93 10.24
CA ASN A 152 -2.19 10.32 9.97
C ASN A 152 -3.34 11.27 10.31
N THR A 153 -3.22 11.95 11.46
CA THR A 153 -4.19 12.97 11.91
C THR A 153 -4.41 14.15 10.94
N GLU A 154 -3.46 14.45 10.05
CA GLU A 154 -3.68 15.45 8.99
C GLU A 154 -4.72 14.95 7.98
N ALA A 155 -4.74 13.65 7.68
CA ALA A 155 -5.74 13.06 6.81
C ALA A 155 -7.15 13.26 7.37
N ASP A 156 -7.36 13.08 8.68
CA ASP A 156 -8.66 13.26 9.33
C ASP A 156 -9.19 14.69 9.18
N LEU A 157 -8.32 15.69 9.35
CA LEU A 157 -8.67 17.09 9.12
C LEU A 157 -9.01 17.34 7.64
N LEU A 158 -8.24 16.76 6.72
CA LEU A 158 -8.48 16.92 5.29
C LEU A 158 -9.78 16.25 4.84
N ARG A 159 -10.17 15.10 5.41
CA ARG A 159 -11.46 14.42 5.11
C ARG A 159 -12.64 15.36 5.30
N GLY A 160 -12.66 16.11 6.40
CA GLY A 160 -13.71 17.10 6.69
C GLY A 160 -13.74 18.30 5.73
N LEU A 161 -12.71 18.48 4.90
CA LEU A 161 -12.57 19.57 3.93
C LEU A 161 -12.72 19.10 2.48
N LEU A 162 -12.92 17.81 2.24
CA LEU A 162 -13.07 17.27 0.89
C LEU A 162 -14.36 17.80 0.25
N ALA A 163 -14.19 18.52 -0.86
CA ALA A 163 -15.32 18.90 -1.69
C ALA A 163 -15.92 17.66 -2.40
N PRO A 164 -17.25 17.65 -2.66
CA PRO A 164 -17.85 16.62 -3.50
C PRO A 164 -17.13 16.48 -4.84
N GLY A 165 -16.85 15.23 -5.24
CA GLY A 165 -16.15 14.92 -6.49
C GLY A 165 -14.64 15.13 -6.46
N MET A 166 -14.02 15.44 -5.31
CA MET A 166 -12.56 15.53 -5.19
C MET A 166 -11.88 14.18 -5.45
N THR A 167 -12.46 13.07 -4.98
CA THR A 167 -11.92 11.71 -5.21
C THR A 167 -11.81 11.38 -6.70
N SER A 168 -12.85 11.67 -7.49
CA SER A 168 -12.84 11.44 -8.94
C SER A 168 -11.83 12.35 -9.67
N GLN A 169 -11.67 13.60 -9.22
CA GLN A 169 -10.66 14.51 -9.76
C GLN A 169 -9.23 14.02 -9.52
N VAL A 170 -8.93 13.56 -8.30
CA VAL A 170 -7.63 12.99 -7.94
C VAL A 170 -7.40 11.70 -8.72
N ALA A 171 -8.40 10.81 -8.77
CA ALA A 171 -8.34 9.56 -9.52
C ALA A 171 -7.98 9.81 -11.00
N GLN A 172 -8.69 10.72 -11.65
CA GLN A 172 -8.41 11.09 -13.04
C GLN A 172 -7.02 11.72 -13.21
N ALA A 173 -6.62 12.63 -12.33
CA ALA A 173 -5.33 13.32 -12.43
C ALA A 173 -4.14 12.37 -12.29
N LEU A 174 -4.28 11.34 -11.44
CA LEU A 174 -3.24 10.36 -11.16
C LEU A 174 -3.39 9.06 -11.95
N SER A 175 -4.41 8.96 -12.82
CA SER A 175 -4.78 7.73 -13.54
C SER A 175 -5.00 6.53 -12.61
N LEU A 176 -5.55 6.78 -11.42
CA LEU A 176 -5.89 5.76 -10.42
C LEU A 176 -7.36 5.32 -10.57
N PRO A 177 -7.71 4.09 -10.16
CA PRO A 177 -9.10 3.69 -9.96
C PRO A 177 -9.80 4.64 -8.98
N GLU A 178 -11.03 5.03 -9.31
CA GLU A 178 -11.83 5.90 -8.45
C GLU A 178 -12.18 5.20 -7.12
N GLU A 179 -12.46 3.90 -7.17
CA GLU A 179 -12.68 3.05 -5.99
C GLU A 179 -11.47 3.02 -5.04
N PHE A 180 -10.25 2.90 -5.55
CA PHE A 180 -9.03 2.99 -4.74
C PHE A 180 -8.84 4.38 -4.14
N THR A 181 -9.10 5.41 -4.93
CA THR A 181 -8.94 6.81 -4.47
C THR A 181 -9.95 7.14 -3.37
N ALA A 182 -11.19 6.68 -3.53
CA ALA A 182 -12.23 6.79 -2.51
C ALA A 182 -11.88 6.00 -1.25
N PHE A 183 -11.37 4.77 -1.41
CA PHE A 183 -10.91 3.93 -0.29
C PHE A 183 -9.90 4.68 0.59
N ILE A 184 -8.79 5.18 0.06
CA ILE A 184 -7.78 5.87 0.89
C ILE A 184 -8.23 7.24 1.41
N MET A 185 -9.03 7.99 0.63
CA MET A 185 -9.39 9.37 0.98
C MET A 185 -10.60 9.48 1.90
N LEU A 186 -11.55 8.54 1.84
CA LEU A 186 -12.80 8.62 2.59
C LEU A 186 -12.80 7.70 3.80
N ASP A 187 -12.13 6.55 3.71
CA ASP A 187 -12.04 5.60 4.80
C ASP A 187 -10.94 6.02 5.79
N GLU A 188 -11.29 6.19 7.07
CA GLU A 188 -10.37 6.63 8.13
C GLU A 188 -9.54 5.49 8.72
N THR A 189 -10.10 4.29 8.63
CA THR A 189 -9.55 3.04 9.15
C THR A 189 -9.09 2.11 8.02
N TRP A 190 -8.95 2.62 6.79
CA TRP A 190 -8.57 1.83 5.61
C TRP A 190 -7.32 0.97 5.78
N TRP A 191 -6.46 1.31 6.74
CA TRP A 191 -5.19 0.66 7.04
C TRP A 191 -5.27 -0.33 8.22
N ASP A 192 -6.38 -0.36 8.96
CA ASP A 192 -6.58 -1.17 10.16
C ASP A 192 -7.60 -2.32 9.94
N GLY A 193 -7.67 -3.24 10.92
CA GLY A 193 -8.52 -4.43 10.83
C GLY A 193 -9.99 -4.22 11.20
N TYR A 194 -10.40 -3.01 11.59
CA TYR A 194 -11.76 -2.68 12.06
C TYR A 194 -12.68 -2.09 10.98
N TRP A 195 -12.23 -2.04 9.72
CA TRP A 195 -12.98 -1.49 8.57
C TRP A 195 -14.43 -2.02 8.40
N GLN A 196 -14.75 -3.21 8.93
CA GLN A 196 -16.10 -3.78 8.88
C GLN A 196 -17.12 -3.00 9.74
N ASP A 197 -16.67 -2.33 10.81
CA ASP A 197 -17.53 -1.49 11.65
C ASP A 197 -17.91 -0.17 10.92
N ASP A 198 -17.11 0.23 9.93
CA ASP A 198 -17.27 1.50 9.19
C ASP A 198 -18.05 1.35 7.88
N ALA A 199 -18.19 0.12 7.36
CA ALA A 199 -18.97 -0.20 6.16
C ALA A 199 -20.45 0.25 6.27
N GLY A 200 -20.99 0.30 7.50
CA GLY A 200 -22.33 0.84 7.78
C GLY A 200 -22.46 2.35 7.54
N TYR A 201 -21.36 3.11 7.64
CA TYR A 201 -21.34 4.56 7.47
C TYR A 201 -21.36 4.96 5.98
N TYR A 202 -20.60 4.29 5.12
CA TYR A 202 -20.51 4.62 3.68
C TYR A 202 -21.77 4.26 2.87
N ALA A 203 -22.49 3.20 3.27
CA ALA A 203 -23.80 2.87 2.68
C ALA A 203 -24.85 3.97 2.95
N SER A 204 -24.69 4.76 4.02
CA SER A 204 -25.60 5.85 4.39
C SER A 204 -25.23 7.20 3.77
N SER A 205 -23.97 7.41 3.37
CA SER A 205 -23.48 8.68 2.80
C SER A 205 -23.61 8.78 1.28
N GLN A 206 -23.84 7.67 0.57
CA GLN A 206 -24.24 7.68 -0.85
C GLN A 206 -25.77 7.68 -1.08
N GLY A 207 -26.56 7.67 -0.01
CA GLY A 207 -28.03 7.55 -0.05
C GLY A 207 -28.79 8.76 0.51
N GLY A 208 -28.23 9.97 0.43
CA GLY A 208 -28.85 11.22 0.89
C GLY A 208 -28.95 12.28 -0.19
#